data_AF-A0A1B6KLH0-F1
#
_entry.id   AF-A0A1B6KLH0-F1
#
_cell.length_a   1.000
_cell.length_b   1.000
_cell.length_c   1.000
_cell.angle_alpha   90.00
_cell.angle_beta   90.00
_cell.angle_gamma   90.00
#
_symmetry.space_group_name_H-M   'P 1'
#
loop_
_entity.id
_entity.type
_entity.pdbx_description
1 polymer ?
#
loop_
_entity_poly.entity_id
_entity_poly.type
_entity_poly.pdbx_seq_one_letter_code
_entity_poly.pdbx_strand_id
1 'polypeptide(L)'
;LSTDRDGEARNLTKLRQQSCYITQEFTMLDYLSVRETLHIAACLKLRAAITNQKKHIVVEEVATTLGLMGVLDSYIHSLSGGEKKRVSIGLELVTNPPIMFCDEPTSGLDSC
;
A
#
# COMPACT_ATOMS: atom_id res chain seq x y z
N LEU A 1 30.51 2.58 -9.41
CA LEU A 1 29.51 2.15 -8.40
C LEU A 1 29.29 3.31 -7.45
N SER A 2 28.06 3.79 -7.29
CA SER A 2 27.74 4.97 -6.46
C SER A 2 27.92 4.65 -4.97
N THR A 3 29.01 5.14 -4.38
CA THR A 3 29.30 5.12 -2.94
C THR A 3 28.35 6.05 -2.17
N ASP A 4 28.10 5.76 -0.90
CA ASP A 4 27.43 6.71 -0.01
C ASP A 4 28.36 7.87 0.38
N ARG A 5 27.83 8.94 1.03
CA ARG A 5 28.64 10.11 1.45
C ARG A 5 29.81 9.74 2.39
N ASP A 6 29.75 8.56 3.02
CA ASP A 6 30.76 8.03 3.94
C ASP A 6 31.75 7.04 3.28
N GLY A 7 31.70 6.86 1.96
CA GLY A 7 32.61 5.97 1.22
C GLY A 7 32.26 4.48 1.27
N GLU A 8 31.24 4.10 2.05
CA GLU A 8 30.74 2.73 2.14
C GLU A 8 29.97 2.30 0.87
N ALA A 9 30.10 1.02 0.53
CA ALA A 9 29.35 0.42 -0.57
C ALA A 9 27.87 0.34 -0.21
N ARG A 10 27.02 1.05 -0.97
CA ARG A 10 25.56 1.02 -0.76
C ARG A 10 25.05 -0.42 -0.85
N ASN A 11 24.44 -0.91 0.24
CA ASN A 11 23.79 -2.22 0.24
C ASN A 11 22.43 -2.13 -0.47
N LEU A 12 22.47 -2.28 -1.79
CA LEU A 12 21.29 -2.18 -2.67
C LEU A 12 20.23 -3.24 -2.32
N THR A 13 20.63 -4.40 -1.81
CA THR A 13 19.71 -5.46 -1.38
C THR A 13 18.86 -5.00 -0.19
N LYS A 14 19.49 -4.39 0.81
CA LYS A 14 18.80 -3.84 1.98
C LYS A 14 17.88 -2.69 1.58
N LEU A 15 18.35 -1.80 0.69
CA LEU A 15 17.54 -0.67 0.20
C LEU A 15 16.29 -1.16 -0.54
N ARG A 16 16.42 -2.17 -1.39
CA ARG A 16 15.28 -2.78 -2.12
C ARG A 16 14.29 -3.46 -1.18
N GLN A 17 14.74 -4.10 -0.10
CA GLN A 17 13.86 -4.69 0.91
C GLN A 17 13.12 -3.64 1.75
N GLN A 18 13.63 -2.41 1.77
CA GLN A 18 13.09 -1.29 2.56
C GLN A 18 12.24 -0.32 1.71
N SER A 19 12.10 -0.57 0.41
CA SER A 19 11.42 0.33 -0.51
C SER A 19 10.23 -0.36 -1.14
N CYS A 20 9.11 0.35 -1.28
CA CYS A 20 8.00 -0.06 -2.14
C CYS A 20 7.78 0.95 -3.27
N TYR A 21 7.16 0.50 -4.36
CA TYR A 21 6.88 1.31 -5.54
C TYR A 21 5.41 1.15 -5.94
N ILE A 22 4.73 2.27 -6.13
CA ILE A 22 3.33 2.32 -6.55
C ILE A 22 3.30 2.87 -7.97
N THR A 23 2.80 2.05 -8.91
CA THR A 23 2.62 2.41 -10.31
C THR A 23 1.38 3.29 -10.51
N GLN A 24 1.39 4.09 -11.58
CA GLN A 24 0.22 4.90 -11.99
C GLN A 24 -0.99 4.03 -12.32
N GLU A 25 -0.79 2.95 -13.10
CA GLU A 25 -1.80 1.94 -13.38
C GLU A 25 -1.68 0.79 -12.39
N PHE A 26 -2.78 0.42 -11.73
CA PHE A 26 -2.83 -0.68 -10.79
C PHE A 26 -4.06 -1.56 -11.06
N THR A 27 -3.88 -2.87 -10.97
CA THR A 27 -4.96 -3.84 -11.14
C THR A 27 -5.39 -4.36 -9.77
N MET A 28 -6.70 -4.40 -9.53
CA MET A 28 -7.28 -4.95 -8.30
C MET A 28 -8.36 -5.97 -8.64
N LEU A 29 -8.70 -6.82 -7.67
CA LEU A 29 -9.79 -7.77 -7.80
C LEU A 29 -11.10 -7.03 -7.55
N ASP A 30 -11.81 -6.74 -8.64
CA ASP A 30 -12.99 -5.87 -8.65
C ASP A 30 -14.13 -6.33 -7.71
N TYR A 31 -14.26 -7.64 -7.50
CA TYR A 31 -15.32 -8.26 -6.69
C TYR A 31 -14.95 -8.55 -5.25
N LEU A 32 -13.82 -8.01 -4.78
CA LEU A 32 -13.49 -8.01 -3.35
C LEU A 32 -13.83 -6.65 -2.75
N SER A 33 -14.15 -6.65 -1.46
CA SER A 33 -14.24 -5.42 -0.68
C SER A 33 -12.86 -4.80 -0.44
N VAL A 34 -12.81 -3.52 -0.08
CA VAL A 34 -11.57 -2.85 0.36
C VAL A 34 -10.95 -3.61 1.54
N ARG A 35 -11.76 -4.01 2.52
CA ARG A 35 -11.34 -4.80 3.69
C ARG A 35 -10.68 -6.10 3.29
N GLU A 36 -11.31 -6.91 2.44
CA GLU A 36 -10.77 -8.18 1.99
C GLU A 36 -9.47 -7.98 1.21
N THR A 37 -9.44 -6.99 0.33
CA THR A 37 -8.26 -6.63 -0.48
C THR A 37 -7.06 -6.29 0.40
N LEU A 38 -7.24 -5.40 1.39
CA LEU A 38 -6.19 -5.03 2.34
C LEU A 38 -5.82 -6.21 3.26
N HIS A 39 -6.78 -7.02 3.67
CA HIS A 39 -6.53 -8.16 4.54
C HIS A 39 -5.74 -9.26 3.83
N ILE A 40 -6.03 -9.54 2.56
CA ILE A 40 -5.25 -10.47 1.73
C ILE A 40 -3.81 -9.93 1.59
N ALA A 41 -3.65 -8.65 1.31
CA ALA A 41 -2.32 -8.03 1.23
C ALA A 41 -1.55 -8.16 2.56
N ALA A 42 -2.20 -7.89 3.69
CA ALA A 42 -1.62 -8.09 5.02
C ALA A 42 -1.25 -9.57 5.26
N CYS A 43 -2.07 -10.52 4.82
CA CYS A 43 -1.78 -11.94 4.94
C CYS A 43 -0.57 -12.40 4.11
N LEU A 44 -0.37 -11.82 2.93
CA LEU A 44 0.72 -12.18 2.02
C LEU A 44 2.03 -11.46 2.34
N LYS A 45 1.95 -10.19 2.77
CA LYS A 45 3.13 -9.33 2.93
C LYS A 45 3.67 -9.27 4.35
N LEU A 46 2.84 -9.52 5.37
CA LEU A 46 3.30 -9.57 6.76
C LEU A 46 3.89 -10.93 7.13
N ARG A 47 4.78 -10.94 8.12
CA ARG A 47 5.39 -12.18 8.64
C ARG A 47 4.31 -13.16 9.13
N ALA A 48 4.49 -14.44 8.86
CA ALA A 48 3.56 -15.51 9.26
C ALA A 48 3.29 -15.57 10.78
N ALA A 49 4.23 -15.09 11.60
CA ALA A 49 4.08 -15.02 13.06
C ALA A 49 3.05 -13.97 13.53
N ILE A 50 2.61 -13.06 12.66
CA ILE A 50 1.59 -12.06 13.01
C ILE A 50 0.21 -12.71 13.00
N THR A 51 -0.50 -12.63 14.12
CA THR A 51 -1.84 -13.19 14.29
C THR A 51 -2.86 -12.49 13.38
N ASN A 52 -3.92 -13.21 12.99
CA ASN A 52 -5.00 -12.64 12.18
C ASN A 52 -5.66 -11.41 12.82
N GLN A 53 -5.74 -11.37 14.16
CA GLN A 53 -6.26 -10.22 14.88
C GLN A 53 -5.34 -9.00 14.77
N LYS A 54 -4.02 -9.18 14.84
CA LYS A 54 -3.06 -8.09 14.57
C LYS A 54 -3.14 -7.61 13.12
N LYS A 55 -3.33 -8.53 12.17
CA LYS A 55 -3.52 -8.16 10.75
C LYS A 55 -4.79 -7.31 10.55
N HIS A 56 -5.88 -7.63 11.26
CA HIS A 56 -7.10 -6.79 11.23
C HIS A 56 -6.83 -5.38 11.77
N ILE A 57 -6.11 -5.27 12.89
CA ILE A 57 -5.73 -3.95 13.45
C ILE A 57 -4.93 -3.13 12.44
N VAL A 58 -3.93 -3.73 11.79
CA VAL A 58 -3.14 -3.04 10.75
C VAL A 58 -4.01 -2.57 9.58
N VAL A 59 -4.97 -3.40 9.13
CA VAL A 59 -5.90 -3.02 8.05
C VAL A 59 -6.76 -1.80 8.45
N GLU A 60 -7.28 -1.79 9.67
CA GLU A 60 -8.07 -0.66 10.21
C GLU A 60 -7.23 0.62 10.33
N GLU A 61 -5.99 0.51 10.81
CA GLU A 61 -5.06 1.64 10.92
C GLU A 61 -4.74 2.24 9.55
N VAL A 62 -4.45 1.40 8.55
CA VAL A 62 -4.21 1.82 7.17
C VAL A 62 -5.46 2.46 6.57
N ALA A 63 -6.63 1.84 6.74
CA ALA A 63 -7.90 2.37 6.24
C ALA A 63 -8.24 3.73 6.86
N THR A 64 -7.98 3.89 8.16
CA THR A 64 -8.15 5.17 8.87
C THR A 64 -7.20 6.23 8.32
N THR A 65 -5.92 5.90 8.19
CA THR A 65 -4.88 6.83 7.69
C THR A 65 -5.19 7.34 6.29
N LEU A 66 -5.79 6.50 5.45
CA LEU A 66 -6.10 6.82 4.05
C LEU A 66 -7.55 7.29 3.84
N GLY A 67 -8.32 7.50 4.91
CA GLY A 67 -9.71 7.96 4.81
C GLY A 67 -10.62 6.98 4.04
N LEU A 68 -10.38 5.68 4.17
CA LEU A 68 -11.13 4.60 3.50
C LEU A 68 -12.21 3.99 4.40
N MET A 69 -12.32 4.42 5.66
CA MET A 69 -13.27 3.85 6.64
C MET A 69 -14.72 3.84 6.14
N GLY A 70 -15.16 4.88 5.43
CA GLY A 70 -16.52 4.96 4.89
C GLY A 70 -16.83 4.00 3.74
N VAL A 71 -15.79 3.44 3.11
CA VAL A 71 -15.91 2.52 1.94
C VAL A 71 -15.27 1.17 2.22
N LEU A 72 -14.94 0.86 3.47
CA LEU A 72 -14.15 -0.30 3.85
C LEU A 72 -14.84 -1.64 3.45
N ASP A 73 -16.16 -1.66 3.51
CA ASP A 73 -16.99 -2.81 3.13
C ASP A 73 -17.57 -2.70 1.70
N SER A 74 -17.20 -1.66 0.94
CA SER A 74 -17.59 -1.50 -0.46
C SER A 74 -16.70 -2.33 -1.39
N TYR A 75 -17.28 -2.84 -2.48
CA TYR A 75 -16.53 -3.54 -3.52
C TYR A 75 -15.61 -2.61 -4.29
N ILE A 76 -14.45 -3.11 -4.72
CA ILE A 76 -13.47 -2.32 -5.47
C ILE A 76 -14.10 -1.70 -6.73
N HIS A 77 -14.94 -2.43 -7.46
CA HIS A 77 -15.54 -1.92 -8.69
C HIS A 77 -16.46 -0.69 -8.48
N SER A 78 -17.02 -0.50 -7.27
CA SER A 78 -17.92 0.63 -6.97
C SER A 78 -17.19 1.89 -6.49
N LEU A 79 -15.87 1.83 -6.32
CA LEU A 79 -15.07 2.95 -5.84
C LEU A 79 -14.79 3.98 -6.94
N SER A 80 -14.69 5.25 -6.54
CA SER A 80 -14.14 6.33 -7.37
C SER A 80 -12.66 6.07 -7.70
N GLY A 81 -12.14 6.75 -8.73
CA GLY A 81 -10.73 6.66 -9.09
C GLY A 81 -9.78 7.06 -7.95
N GLY A 82 -10.14 8.14 -7.22
CA GLY A 82 -9.39 8.60 -6.06
C GLY A 82 -9.40 7.59 -4.90
N GLU A 83 -10.53 6.94 -4.62
CA GLU A 83 -10.60 5.86 -3.63
C GLU A 83 -9.77 4.65 -4.06
N LYS A 84 -9.90 4.21 -5.31
CA LYS A 84 -9.07 3.14 -5.88
C LYS A 84 -7.57 3.42 -5.73
N LYS A 85 -7.16 4.67 -5.96
CA LYS A 85 -5.77 5.10 -5.77
C LYS A 85 -5.34 5.08 -4.30
N ARG A 86 -6.22 5.47 -3.37
CA ARG A 86 -5.94 5.33 -1.93
C ARG A 86 -5.85 3.86 -1.52
N VAL A 87 -6.68 2.97 -2.07
CA VAL A 87 -6.56 1.53 -1.82
C VAL A 87 -5.22 0.98 -2.33
N SER A 88 -4.75 1.39 -3.52
CA SER A 88 -3.45 0.94 -4.04
C SER A 88 -2.28 1.39 -3.15
N ILE A 89 -2.35 2.58 -2.57
CA ILE A 89 -1.41 3.03 -1.54
C ILE A 89 -1.50 2.15 -0.29
N GLY A 90 -2.71 1.85 0.17
CA GLY A 90 -2.95 0.98 1.32
C GLY A 90 -2.34 -0.42 1.16
N LEU A 91 -2.39 -0.98 -0.04
CA LEU A 91 -1.79 -2.29 -0.37
C LEU A 91 -0.28 -2.35 -0.12
N GLU A 92 0.45 -1.25 -0.27
CA GLU A 92 1.88 -1.19 0.07
C GLU A 92 2.10 -0.78 1.52
N LEU A 93 1.25 0.12 2.04
CA LEU A 93 1.36 0.65 3.39
C LEU A 93 1.13 -0.39 4.49
N VAL A 94 0.42 -1.50 4.23
CA VAL A 94 0.25 -2.60 5.20
C VAL A 94 1.57 -3.17 5.73
N THR A 95 2.69 -3.02 5.00
CA THR A 95 4.02 -3.45 5.45
C THR A 95 4.77 -2.40 6.27
N ASN A 96 4.21 -1.19 6.38
CA ASN A 96 4.86 0.01 6.91
C ASN A 96 6.29 0.18 6.38
N PRO A 97 6.47 0.27 5.04
CA PRO A 97 7.79 0.37 4.44
C PRO A 97 8.40 1.74 4.80
N PRO A 98 9.71 1.80 5.12
CA PRO A 98 10.35 3.06 5.51
C PRO A 98 10.51 4.04 4.35
N ILE A 99 10.49 3.56 3.09
CA ILE A 99 10.58 4.38 1.89
C ILE A 99 9.50 3.92 0.90
N MET A 100 8.73 4.87 0.37
CA MET A 100 7.71 4.62 -0.64
C MET A 100 7.91 5.56 -1.82
N PHE A 101 7.95 4.99 -3.01
CA PHE A 101 7.99 5.72 -4.27
C PHE A 101 6.63 5.65 -4.93
N CYS A 102 6.11 6.78 -5.38
CA CYS A 102 4.82 6.86 -6.07
C CYS A 102 5.05 7.47 -7.44
N ASP A 103 4.55 6.80 -8.48
CA ASP A 103 4.47 7.38 -9.81
C ASP A 103 3.15 8.15 -9.95
N GLU A 104 3.24 9.45 -10.22
CA GLU A 104 2.11 10.39 -10.32
C GLU A 104 1.01 10.22 -9.24
N PRO A 105 1.32 10.44 -7.95
CA PRO A 105 0.38 10.20 -6.85
C PRO A 105 -0.89 11.06 -6.92
N THR A 106 -0.87 12.16 -7.66
CA THR A 106 -1.99 13.09 -7.82
C THR A 106 -2.68 13.00 -9.18
N SER A 107 -2.25 12.12 -10.11
CA SER A 107 -2.93 12.01 -11.41
C SER A 107 -4.36 11.49 -11.24
N GLY A 108 -5.32 12.08 -11.95
CA GLY A 108 -6.72 11.67 -11.86
C GLY A 108 -7.43 11.95 -10.52
N LEU A 109 -6.83 12.74 -9.63
CA LEU A 109 -7.48 13.31 -8.42
C LEU A 109 -8.22 14.63 -8.72
N ASP A 110 -8.70 14.75 -9.97
CA ASP A 110 -9.39 15.88 -10.59
C ASP A 110 -8.51 17.04 -11.07
N SER A 111 -8.63 17.39 -12.36
CA SER A 111 -8.47 18.77 -12.81
C SER A 111 -9.82 19.44 -12.54
N CYS A 112 -9.83 20.42 -11.63
CA CYS A 112 -10.95 21.34 -11.44
C CYS A 112 -11.23 22.14 -12.72
#